data_AF-A0A8H2W550-F1
#
_entry.id   AF-A0A8H2W550-F1
#
_cell.length_a   1.000
_cell.length_b   1.000
_cell.length_c   1.000
_cell.angle_alpha   90.00
_cell.angle_beta   90.00
_cell.angle_gamma   90.00
#
_symmetry.space_group_name_H-M   'P 1'
#
loop_
_entity.id
_entity.type
_entity.pdbx_description
1 polymer ?
#
loop_
_entity_poly.entity_id
_entity_poly.type
_entity_poly.pdbx_seq_one_letter_code
_entity_poly.pdbx_strand_id
1 'polypeptide(L)'
;MRPDVLSFSLDEQGFMIQEHNTKLSWEKFVNREKVEEVYVPEIEALLRQIDPSIDRVYFLDSRHRSSELATETKEGRIDMNNLTSLLHPARAVHVDQSPAAVLHRVELQLPNEAEFLLRGRVRVIKCAKASKT
;
A
#
# COMPACT_ATOMS: atom_id res chain seq x y z
N MET A 1 -0.34 -27.54 -16.08
CA MET A 1 0.29 -26.27 -16.48
C MET A 1 0.02 -25.27 -15.37
N ARG A 2 1.03 -24.57 -14.83
CA ARG A 2 0.77 -23.50 -13.84
C ARG A 2 0.22 -22.28 -14.59
N PRO A 3 -0.78 -21.58 -14.04
CA PRO A 3 -1.30 -20.35 -14.66
C PRO A 3 -0.18 -19.31 -14.79
N ASP A 4 -0.24 -18.50 -15.85
CA ASP A 4 0.60 -17.33 -15.97
C ASP A 4 0.12 -16.27 -14.97
N VAL A 5 0.88 -16.07 -13.90
CA VAL A 5 0.52 -15.16 -12.81
C VAL A 5 0.47 -13.70 -13.24
N LEU A 6 1.07 -13.35 -14.38
CA LEU A 6 0.98 -12.01 -14.96
C LEU A 6 -0.37 -11.74 -15.63
N SER A 7 -1.18 -12.77 -15.85
CA SER A 7 -2.54 -12.62 -16.39
C SER A 7 -3.60 -12.29 -15.32
N PHE A 8 -3.23 -12.29 -14.03
CA PHE A 8 -4.17 -12.05 -12.95
C PHE A 8 -4.57 -10.58 -12.82
N SER A 9 -5.83 -10.36 -12.49
CA SER A 9 -6.43 -9.04 -12.30
C SER A 9 -6.97 -8.86 -10.89
N LEU A 10 -7.10 -7.59 -10.48
CA LEU A 10 -7.68 -7.24 -9.19
C LEU A 10 -9.16 -7.64 -9.07
N ASP A 11 -9.90 -7.68 -10.18
CA ASP A 11 -11.36 -7.92 -10.15
C ASP A 11 -11.70 -9.42 -10.13
N GLU A 12 -10.89 -10.26 -10.78
CA GLU A 12 -11.12 -11.71 -10.82
C GLU A 12 -10.39 -12.45 -9.70
N GLN A 13 -9.11 -12.16 -9.46
CA GLN A 13 -8.29 -12.90 -8.49
C GLN A 13 -8.09 -12.14 -7.17
N GLY A 14 -8.43 -10.85 -7.12
CA GLY A 14 -8.20 -10.02 -5.94
C GLY A 14 -6.74 -9.59 -5.74
N PHE A 15 -5.85 -9.97 -6.66
CA PHE A 15 -4.45 -9.52 -6.69
C PHE A 15 -3.93 -9.50 -8.13
N MET A 16 -2.90 -8.70 -8.34
CA MET A 16 -2.23 -8.53 -9.63
C MET A 16 -0.72 -8.43 -9.38
N ILE A 17 0.08 -8.94 -10.31
CA ILE A 17 1.53 -8.77 -10.31
C ILE A 17 1.86 -7.88 -11.50
N GLN A 18 2.54 -6.76 -11.22
CA GLN A 18 2.93 -5.79 -12.24
C GLN A 18 4.43 -5.55 -12.17
N GLU A 19 5.11 -5.66 -13.31
CA GLU A 19 6.48 -5.20 -13.44
C GLU A 19 6.48 -3.67 -13.53
N HIS A 20 7.25 -3.03 -12.66
CA HIS A 20 7.36 -1.57 -12.59
C HIS A 20 8.81 -1.15 -12.38
N ASN A 21 9.35 -0.40 -13.35
CA ASN A 21 10.71 0.12 -13.29
C ASN A 21 10.70 1.48 -12.59
N THR A 22 10.95 1.47 -11.29
CA THR A 22 11.00 2.69 -10.49
C THR A 22 12.30 3.47 -10.71
N LYS A 23 12.23 4.80 -10.64
CA LYS A 23 13.41 5.68 -10.64
C LYS A 23 14.13 5.68 -9.29
N LEU A 24 13.47 5.20 -8.23
CA LEU A 24 14.04 5.19 -6.88
C LEU A 24 15.02 4.03 -6.72
N SER A 25 16.29 4.35 -6.43
CA SER A 25 17.31 3.32 -6.17
C SER A 25 16.97 2.50 -4.93
N TRP A 26 17.35 1.21 -4.93
CA TRP A 26 17.06 0.26 -3.84
C TRP A 26 17.40 0.77 -2.44
N GLU A 27 18.59 1.34 -2.29
CA GLU A 27 19.12 1.91 -1.05
C GLU A 27 18.23 3.03 -0.48
N LYS A 28 17.46 3.72 -1.33
CA LYS A 28 16.70 4.92 -0.96
C LYS A 28 15.29 4.61 -0.50
N PHE A 29 14.84 3.35 -0.59
CA PHE A 29 13.55 2.95 -0.04
C PHE A 29 13.48 3.05 1.48
N VAL A 30 14.60 3.16 2.20
CA VAL A 30 14.56 3.45 3.65
C VAL A 30 14.34 4.94 3.94
N ASN A 31 14.49 5.82 2.93
CA ASN A 31 14.25 7.25 3.07
C ASN A 31 12.81 7.56 2.66
N ARG A 32 11.99 7.88 3.66
CA ARG A 32 10.57 8.18 3.48
C ARG A 32 10.31 9.34 2.52
N GLU A 33 11.04 10.45 2.67
CA GLU A 33 10.85 11.62 1.81
C GLU A 33 11.08 11.26 0.35
N LYS A 34 12.08 10.43 0.05
CA LYS A 34 12.34 9.95 -1.31
C LYS A 34 11.29 8.97 -1.82
N VAL A 35 10.72 8.16 -0.94
CA VAL A 35 9.58 7.29 -1.29
C VAL A 35 8.35 8.15 -1.62
N GLU A 36 8.05 9.17 -0.83
CA GLU A 36 6.91 10.08 -1.05
C GLU A 36 7.11 10.96 -2.29
N GLU A 37 8.33 11.44 -2.54
CA GLU A 37 8.66 12.31 -3.69
C GLU A 37 8.67 11.55 -5.02
N VAL A 38 9.17 10.30 -5.03
CA VAL A 38 9.42 9.56 -6.27
C VAL A 38 8.46 8.39 -6.44
N TYR A 39 8.40 7.50 -5.45
CA TYR A 39 7.73 6.21 -5.62
C TYR A 39 6.21 6.32 -5.50
N VAL A 40 5.70 7.15 -4.59
CA VAL A 40 4.25 7.36 -4.40
C VAL A 40 3.58 7.88 -5.69
N PRO A 41 4.09 8.93 -6.37
CA PRO A 41 3.55 9.38 -7.65
C PRO A 41 3.64 8.33 -8.76
N GLU A 42 4.72 7.54 -8.79
CA GLU A 42 4.85 6.44 -9.75
C GLU A 42 3.77 5.37 -9.55
N ILE A 43 3.47 5.00 -8.29
CA ILE A 43 2.41 4.05 -7.97
C ILE A 43 1.03 4.62 -8.28
N GLU A 44 0.79 5.92 -8.04
CA GLU A 44 -0.48 6.55 -8.46
C GLU A 44 -0.67 6.45 -9.98
N ALA A 45 0.37 6.79 -10.76
CA ALA A 45 0.33 6.71 -12.21
C ALA A 45 0.09 5.27 -12.68
N LEU A 46 0.74 4.29 -12.04
CA LEU A 46 0.55 2.87 -12.33
C LEU A 46 -0.89 2.41 -12.04
N LEU A 47 -1.46 2.80 -10.91
CA LEU A 47 -2.85 2.46 -10.56
C LEU A 47 -3.84 3.04 -11.59
N ARG A 48 -3.63 4.29 -12.02
CA ARG A 48 -4.46 4.91 -13.07
C ARG A 48 -4.27 4.27 -14.45
N GLN A 49 -3.09 3.72 -14.73
CA GLN A 49 -2.88 2.94 -15.95
C GLN A 49 -3.61 1.60 -15.89
N ILE A 50 -3.60 0.93 -14.74
CA ILE A 50 -4.28 -0.35 -14.52
C ILE A 50 -5.80 -0.17 -14.58
N ASP A 51 -6.32 0.88 -13.93
CA ASP A 51 -7.74 1.19 -13.90
C ASP A 51 -7.95 2.67 -14.26
N PRO A 52 -8.22 2.97 -15.54
CA PRO A 52 -8.48 4.32 -16.02
C PRO A 52 -9.75 4.96 -15.44
N SER A 53 -10.61 4.19 -14.77
CA SER A 53 -11.81 4.70 -14.11
C SER A 53 -11.54 5.33 -12.75
N ILE A 54 -10.30 5.26 -12.26
CA ILE A 54 -9.92 5.88 -10.99
C ILE A 54 -9.93 7.40 -11.13
N ASP A 55 -10.89 8.04 -10.47
CA ASP A 55 -10.95 9.50 -10.34
C ASP A 55 -9.91 10.01 -9.32
N ARG A 56 -9.84 9.35 -8.15
CA ARG A 56 -9.04 9.78 -7.01
C ARG A 56 -8.25 8.62 -6.39
N VAL A 57 -6.97 8.87 -6.12
CA VAL A 57 -6.12 8.01 -5.30
C VAL A 57 -5.80 8.75 -4.00
N TYR A 58 -5.88 8.04 -2.88
CA TYR A 58 -5.49 8.55 -1.57
C TYR A 58 -4.58 7.52 -0.88
N PHE A 59 -3.37 7.93 -0.53
CA PHE A 59 -2.40 7.07 0.13
C PHE A 59 -2.63 7.08 1.64
N LEU A 60 -3.01 5.93 2.19
CA LEU A 60 -3.35 5.76 3.60
C LEU A 60 -2.11 5.81 4.51
N ASP A 61 -1.26 4.80 4.38
CA ASP A 61 -0.09 4.57 5.21
C ASP A 61 0.99 3.89 4.37
N SER A 62 2.24 4.35 4.50
CA SER A 62 3.42 3.66 3.99
C SER A 62 4.22 3.11 5.16
N ARG A 63 4.50 1.80 5.15
CA ARG A 63 5.28 1.12 6.19
C ARG A 63 6.42 0.34 5.57
N HIS A 64 7.60 0.51 6.14
CA HIS A 64 8.78 -0.29 5.79
C HIS A 64 8.87 -1.50 6.72
N ARG A 65 9.01 -2.69 6.11
CA ARG A 65 9.18 -3.95 6.83
C ARG A 65 10.49 -4.59 6.44
N SER A 66 11.26 -5.06 7.43
CA SER A 66 12.51 -5.78 7.25
C SER A 66 12.64 -6.87 8.32
N SER A 67 13.15 -8.04 7.95
CA SER A 67 13.52 -9.07 8.93
C SER A 67 14.85 -8.77 9.62
N GLU A 68 15.76 -8.07 8.93
CA GLU A 68 17.15 -7.84 9.37
C GLU A 68 17.31 -6.51 10.11
N LEU A 69 16.66 -5.46 9.61
CA LEU A 69 16.81 -4.08 10.09
C LEU A 69 15.62 -3.61 10.94
N ALA A 70 14.78 -4.54 11.40
CA ALA A 70 13.64 -4.16 12.24
C ALA A 70 14.13 -3.44 13.49
N THR A 71 13.43 -2.36 13.85
CA THR A 71 13.78 -1.58 15.02
C THR A 71 13.59 -2.44 16.27
N GLU A 72 14.70 -2.79 16.93
CA GLU A 72 14.65 -3.45 18.24
C GLU A 72 14.04 -2.49 19.26
N THR A 73 12.93 -2.90 19.86
CA THR A 73 12.28 -2.10 20.91
C THR A 73 12.72 -2.63 22.26
N LYS A 74 13.26 -1.75 23.11
CA LYS A 74 13.79 -2.09 24.44
C LYS A 74 12.79 -2.81 25.36
N GLU A 75 11.49 -2.70 25.06
CA GLU A 75 10.39 -3.25 25.87
C GLU A 75 9.41 -4.11 25.04
N GLY A 76 9.74 -4.44 23.78
CA GLY A 76 8.83 -5.17 22.88
C GLY A 76 7.61 -4.37 22.42
N ARG A 77 7.51 -3.08 22.77
CA ARG A 77 6.42 -2.17 22.37
C ARG A 77 6.89 -1.30 21.21
N ILE A 78 6.21 -1.45 20.07
CA ILE A 78 6.42 -0.61 18.89
C ILE A 78 5.35 0.48 18.88
N ASP A 79 5.76 1.73 18.72
CA ASP A 79 4.82 2.82 18.44
C ASP A 79 4.29 2.68 17.01
N MET A 80 3.02 2.28 16.90
CA MET A 80 2.38 2.11 15.60
C MET A 80 2.09 3.45 14.90
N ASN A 81 2.09 4.57 15.64
CA ASN A 81 1.95 5.91 15.07
C ASN A 81 3.29 6.42 14.51
N ASN A 82 4.42 5.84 14.95
CA ASN A 82 5.69 6.12 14.32
C ASN A 82 5.85 5.30 13.03
N LEU A 83 5.57 5.95 11.91
CA LEU A 83 5.66 5.35 10.59
C LEU A 83 7.11 5.18 10.08
N THR A 84 8.11 5.73 10.78
CA THR A 84 9.54 5.60 10.43
C THR A 84 10.20 4.34 10.99
N SER A 85 9.56 3.69 11.98
CA SER A 85 10.07 2.44 12.54
C SER A 85 9.98 1.29 11.55
N LEU A 86 11.08 0.55 11.41
CA LEU A 86 11.13 -0.67 10.59
C LEU A 86 10.48 -1.81 11.36
N LEU A 87 9.42 -2.38 10.79
CA LEU A 87 8.68 -3.46 11.44
C LEU A 87 9.16 -4.83 10.95
N HIS A 88 9.10 -5.82 11.84
CA HIS A 88 9.14 -7.21 11.39
C HIS A 88 7.92 -7.54 10.50
N PRO A 89 8.04 -8.56 9.63
CA PRO A 89 6.89 -9.16 8.96
C PRO A 89 5.82 -9.58 9.98
N ALA A 90 4.54 -9.38 9.64
CA ALA A 90 3.44 -9.82 10.49
C ALA A 90 3.47 -11.35 10.61
N ARG A 91 3.41 -11.87 11.83
CA ARG A 91 3.46 -13.32 12.12
C ARG A 91 2.08 -13.94 12.39
N ALA A 92 1.05 -13.11 12.48
CA ALA A 92 -0.33 -13.51 12.75
C ALA A 92 -1.24 -13.14 11.58
N VAL A 93 -2.20 -14.01 11.28
CA VAL A 93 -3.27 -13.74 10.31
C VAL A 93 -4.17 -12.65 10.87
N HIS A 94 -4.48 -11.66 10.04
CA HIS A 94 -5.37 -10.57 10.37
C HIS A 94 -6.13 -10.14 9.11
N VAL A 95 -7.29 -9.52 9.32
CA VAL A 95 -8.00 -8.80 8.28
C VAL A 95 -7.61 -7.33 8.44
N ASP A 96 -6.90 -6.79 7.46
CA ASP A 96 -6.45 -5.40 7.49
C ASP A 96 -7.65 -4.43 7.48
N GLN A 97 -8.64 -4.68 6.61
CA GLN A 97 -9.83 -3.84 6.46
C GLN A 97 -11.07 -4.69 6.14
N SER A 98 -12.18 -4.40 6.80
CA SER A 98 -13.51 -4.88 6.42
C SER A 98 -14.22 -3.86 5.53
N PRO A 99 -15.26 -4.22 4.77
CA PRO A 99 -16.01 -3.26 3.95
C PRO A 99 -16.48 -2.02 4.75
N ALA A 100 -17.03 -2.23 5.95
CA ALA A 100 -17.45 -1.13 6.82
C ALA A 100 -16.28 -0.26 7.30
N ALA A 101 -15.13 -0.88 7.61
CA ALA A 101 -13.93 -0.14 8.02
C ALA A 101 -13.37 0.75 6.89
N VAL A 102 -13.46 0.29 5.64
CA VAL A 102 -13.08 1.09 4.47
C VAL A 102 -13.93 2.34 4.35
N LEU A 103 -15.26 2.22 4.44
CA LEU A 103 -16.17 3.38 4.33
C LEU A 103 -15.92 4.37 5.47
N HIS A 104 -15.83 3.88 6.71
CA HIS A 104 -15.54 4.72 7.88
C HIS A 104 -14.19 5.44 7.76
N ARG A 105 -13.18 4.80 7.14
CA ARG A 105 -11.88 5.43 6.92
C ARG A 105 -11.95 6.61 5.95
N VAL A 106 -12.80 6.53 4.92
CA VAL A 106 -13.06 7.66 4.02
C VAL A 106 -13.65 8.84 4.80
N GLU A 107 -14.63 8.58 5.67
CA GLU A 107 -15.23 9.61 6.53
C GLU A 107 -14.21 10.25 7.47
N LEU A 108 -13.31 9.46 8.07
CA LEU A 108 -12.29 9.96 8.98
C LEU A 108 -11.20 10.78 8.31
N GLN A 109 -10.72 10.34 7.14
CA GLN A 109 -9.53 10.94 6.51
C GLN A 109 -9.88 12.01 5.48
N LEU A 110 -11.07 11.94 4.88
CA LEU A 110 -11.55 12.86 3.86
C LEU A 110 -12.92 13.42 4.23
N PRO A 111 -13.13 13.96 5.46
CA PRO A 111 -14.47 14.28 5.98
C PRO A 111 -15.23 15.27 5.11
N ASN A 112 -14.54 16.24 4.51
CA ASN A 112 -15.15 17.27 3.67
C ASN A 112 -15.61 16.75 2.30
N GLU A 113 -15.05 15.62 1.84
CA GLU A 113 -15.31 15.04 0.52
C GLU A 113 -16.03 13.69 0.62
N ALA A 114 -16.16 13.13 1.83
CA ALA A 114 -16.62 11.77 2.08
C ALA A 114 -18.00 11.51 1.48
N GLU A 115 -18.96 12.43 1.67
CA GLU A 115 -20.31 12.27 1.12
C GLU A 115 -20.30 12.11 -0.40
N PHE A 116 -19.42 12.84 -1.11
CA PHE A 116 -19.28 12.73 -2.55
C PHE A 116 -18.59 11.44 -2.95
N LEU A 117 -17.46 11.12 -2.32
CA LEU A 117 -16.64 9.93 -2.64
C LEU A 117 -17.39 8.62 -2.39
N LEU A 118 -18.20 8.56 -1.32
CA LEU A 118 -18.98 7.37 -0.95
C LEU A 118 -20.19 7.10 -1.85
N ARG A 119 -20.57 8.04 -2.73
CA ARG A 119 -21.55 7.78 -3.80
C ARG A 119 -20.95 6.95 -4.94
N GLY A 120 -19.62 6.90 -5.03
CA GLY A 120 -18.89 6.14 -6.03
C GLY A 120 -18.43 4.77 -5.53
N ARG A 121 -17.57 4.12 -6.34
CA ARG A 121 -16.91 2.87 -5.95
C ARG A 121 -15.64 3.20 -5.16
N VAL A 122 -15.55 2.69 -3.93
CA VAL A 122 -14.34 2.77 -3.11
C VAL A 122 -13.61 1.43 -3.13
N ARG A 123 -12.30 1.46 -3.37
CA ARG A 123 -11.42 0.29 -3.31
C ARG A 123 -10.25 0.58 -2.37
N VAL A 124 -9.87 -0.41 -1.57
CA VAL A 124 -8.61 -0.38 -0.83
C VAL A 124 -7.67 -1.40 -1.45
N ILE A 125 -6.53 -0.92 -1.94
CA ILE A 125 -5.53 -1.73 -2.61
C ILE A 125 -4.25 -1.69 -1.78
N LYS A 126 -3.76 -2.88 -1.40
CA LYS A 126 -2.47 -3.02 -0.72
C LYS A 126 -1.36 -3.18 -1.76
N CYS A 127 -0.56 -2.14 -1.93
CA CYS A 127 0.62 -2.19 -2.79
C CYS A 127 1.81 -2.75 -2.01
N ALA A 128 2.35 -3.89 -2.46
CA ALA A 128 3.51 -4.51 -1.87
C ALA A 128 4.61 -4.67 -2.92
N LYS A 129 5.82 -4.20 -2.58
CA LYS A 129 6.99 -4.35 -3.44
C LYS A 129 7.72 -5.65 -3.12
N ALA A 130 7.68 -6.62 -4.03
CA ALA A 130 8.57 -7.78 -3.99
C ALA A 130 9.86 -7.46 -4.78
N SER A 131 11.02 -7.92 -4.31
CA SER A 131 12.21 -8.01 -5.15
C SER A 131 12.52 -9.47 -5.45
N LYS A 132 12.95 -9.77 -6.68
CA LYS A 132 13.65 -11.01 -6.96
C LYS A 132 15.03 -10.87 -6.32
N THR A 133 15.25 -11.57 -5.21
CA THR A 133 16.61 -11.94 -4.76
C THR A 133 17.23 -12.90 -5.76
#